data_AF-A0A7X8AUA9-F1
#
_entry.id   AF-A0A7X8AUA9-F1
#
_cell.length_a   1.000
_cell.length_b   1.000
_cell.length_c   1.000
_cell.angle_alpha   90.00
_cell.angle_beta   90.00
_cell.angle_gamma   90.00
#
_symmetry.space_group_name_H-M   'P 1'
#
loop_
_entity.id
_entity.type
_entity.pdbx_description
1 polymer ?
#
loop_
_entity_poly.entity_id
_entity_poly.type
_entity_poly.pdbx_seq_one_letter_code
_entity_poly.pdbx_strand_id
1 'polypeptide(L)'
;MLKLRTVIIILCITVLINPFYLHAQHNINIAPNCTSFILIDANSNVVICGKNADMKLHPASVTKVMTAILAIELGDFSKPYTASNFAVKSIGLGGSNVGIQPGEQIYLNDLLHMLMLASANDAANVIAENIAGSVSGFANLMNEKARQIGAQNTNFFNPIGLDVEDGYPDNKTTVRDLANITRYAMSNPKFREIVSKSEFVVAATNKRGAKHIKTTNRFFEDIDYNKLLYTVNGVKTGYTKAALNTGVFSAKNKEGAELICVVMKNVNRTNMFEEIKALFDYGFTQNKVELQKNFYDIRFRWSKEHINSFLEKGYIRGYEDGSFKPCNEATKEEFISLLMKIKGFNPEGEQEYWSKIYIDEAIKRGFIDASWNEKRKETISRLESALVLSKTLDYNFVINGIDKEQYLLASADMDKFSNIDVSILEDILKVYNCGIISGYNGDLFLEKILTREEMVAMINNYLNFKSEIH
;
A
#
# COMPACT_ATOMS: atom_id res chain seq x y z
N MET A 1 -13.88 14.20 50.02
CA MET A 1 -12.82 14.76 49.16
C MET A 1 -12.31 13.80 48.08
N LEU A 2 -12.27 12.47 48.29
CA LEU A 2 -11.86 11.53 47.23
C LEU A 2 -12.81 11.44 46.01
N LYS A 3 -14.13 11.52 46.22
CA LYS A 3 -15.12 11.38 45.13
C LYS A 3 -15.16 12.56 44.14
N LEU A 4 -14.68 13.75 44.54
CA LEU A 4 -14.66 14.93 43.66
C LEU A 4 -13.40 14.97 42.77
N ARG A 5 -12.28 14.39 43.23
CA ARG A 5 -11.04 14.28 42.44
C ARG A 5 -11.16 13.27 41.30
N THR A 6 -11.86 12.15 41.51
CA THR A 6 -12.08 11.14 40.46
C THR A 6 -12.98 11.64 39.33
N VAL A 7 -13.99 12.47 39.64
CA VAL A 7 -14.88 13.05 38.62
C VAL A 7 -14.16 14.11 37.78
N ILE A 8 -13.27 14.90 38.37
CA ILE A 8 -12.47 15.91 37.64
C ILE A 8 -11.42 15.24 36.75
N ILE A 9 -10.78 14.15 37.18
CA ILE A 9 -9.79 13.42 36.37
C ILE A 9 -10.46 12.71 35.18
N ILE A 10 -11.66 12.14 35.36
CA ILE A 10 -12.41 11.53 34.24
C ILE A 10 -12.89 12.60 33.25
N LEU A 11 -13.32 13.78 33.73
CA LEU A 11 -13.72 14.89 32.86
C LEU A 11 -12.53 15.47 32.06
N CYS A 12 -11.35 15.59 32.67
CA CYS A 12 -10.13 16.04 32.01
C CYS A 12 -9.58 15.02 31.00
N ILE A 13 -9.75 13.71 31.25
CA ILE A 13 -9.34 12.66 30.29
C ILE A 13 -10.28 12.64 29.09
N THR A 14 -11.59 12.85 29.25
CA THR A 14 -12.53 12.91 28.10
C THR A 14 -12.32 14.12 27.19
N VAL A 15 -11.75 15.21 27.71
CA VAL A 15 -11.43 16.41 26.91
C VAL A 15 -10.13 16.26 26.11
N LEU A 16 -9.26 15.30 26.46
CA LEU A 16 -7.94 15.11 25.83
C LEU A 16 -7.91 14.03 24.72
N ILE A 17 -9.02 13.36 24.41
CA ILE A 17 -9.06 12.29 23.39
C ILE A 17 -9.95 12.59 22.18
N ASN A 18 -10.50 13.79 22.07
CA ASN A 18 -11.03 14.24 20.79
C ASN A 18 -9.92 15.00 20.07
N PRO A 19 -9.26 14.42 19.04
CA PRO A 19 -8.63 15.28 18.06
C PRO A 19 -9.78 16.08 17.45
N PHE A 20 -9.97 17.32 17.93
CA PHE A 20 -10.65 18.31 17.13
C PHE A 20 -9.83 18.40 15.85
N TYR A 21 -10.29 17.70 14.81
CA TYR A 21 -9.89 18.00 13.45
C TYR A 21 -10.25 19.46 13.26
N LEU A 22 -9.25 20.33 13.39
CA LEU A 22 -9.29 21.70 12.91
C LEU A 22 -9.56 21.60 11.41
N HIS A 23 -10.85 21.56 11.06
CA HIS A 23 -11.30 21.71 9.70
C HIS A 23 -11.07 23.18 9.37
N ALA A 24 -9.85 23.49 8.90
CA ALA A 24 -9.66 24.65 8.08
C ALA A 24 -10.44 24.41 6.77
N GLN A 25 -11.78 24.56 6.83
CA GLN A 25 -12.59 24.80 5.64
C GLN A 25 -12.24 26.22 5.17
N HIS A 26 -11.10 26.36 4.51
CA HIS A 26 -11.00 27.43 3.55
C HIS A 26 -12.04 27.12 2.46
N ASN A 27 -13.02 28.01 2.32
CA ASN A 27 -13.94 28.04 1.18
C ASN A 27 -13.15 28.34 -0.09
N ILE A 28 -12.42 27.35 -0.60
CA ILE A 28 -11.73 27.46 -1.88
C ILE A 28 -12.66 26.90 -2.94
N ASN A 29 -13.16 27.78 -3.80
CA ASN A 29 -14.02 27.42 -4.91
C ASN A 29 -13.21 26.84 -6.09
N ILE A 30 -12.39 25.80 -5.85
CA ILE A 30 -11.59 25.13 -6.89
C ILE A 30 -12.48 24.28 -7.81
N ALA A 31 -13.48 23.59 -7.23
CA ALA A 31 -14.33 22.64 -7.93
C ALA A 31 -15.83 22.99 -7.79
N PRO A 32 -16.29 24.11 -8.38
CA PRO A 32 -17.67 24.59 -8.22
C PRO A 32 -18.75 23.63 -8.76
N ASN A 33 -18.45 22.87 -9.82
CA ASN A 33 -19.42 22.08 -10.56
C ASN A 33 -19.66 20.69 -9.97
N CYS A 34 -18.84 20.24 -9.02
CA CYS A 34 -19.08 18.99 -8.30
C CYS A 34 -19.90 19.21 -7.01
N THR A 35 -20.76 18.25 -6.69
CA THR A 35 -21.53 18.27 -5.43
C THR A 35 -20.64 17.97 -4.23
N SER A 36 -19.68 17.05 -4.42
CA SER A 36 -18.76 16.59 -3.39
C SER A 36 -17.38 16.34 -3.98
N PHE A 37 -16.33 16.68 -3.24
CA PHE A 37 -14.95 16.30 -3.57
C PHE A 37 -14.07 16.17 -2.33
N ILE A 38 -12.96 15.45 -2.48
CA ILE A 38 -11.87 15.41 -1.50
C ILE A 38 -10.54 15.29 -2.22
N LEU A 39 -9.52 15.96 -1.70
CA LEU A 39 -8.13 15.80 -2.07
C LEU A 39 -7.36 15.40 -0.81
N ILE A 40 -6.65 14.28 -0.87
CA ILE A 40 -5.86 13.77 0.25
C ILE A 40 -4.41 13.54 -0.16
N ASP A 41 -3.48 13.66 0.78
CA ASP A 41 -2.18 13.02 0.69
C ASP A 41 -2.35 11.50 0.90
N ALA A 42 -1.95 10.70 -0.08
CA ALA A 42 -2.11 9.26 -0.08
C ALA A 42 -1.24 8.54 0.96
N ASN A 43 -0.17 9.17 1.45
CA ASN A 43 0.77 8.55 2.40
C ASN A 43 0.36 8.78 3.85
N SER A 44 0.02 10.03 4.20
CA SER A 44 -0.44 10.40 5.54
C SER A 44 -1.95 10.24 5.76
N ASN A 45 -2.73 10.15 4.67
CA ASN A 45 -4.19 10.25 4.68
C ASN A 45 -4.73 11.60 5.18
N VAL A 46 -3.88 12.64 5.23
CA VAL A 46 -4.29 13.99 5.58
C VAL A 46 -5.17 14.57 4.47
N VAL A 47 -6.30 15.15 4.85
CA VAL A 47 -7.18 15.87 3.93
C VAL A 47 -6.59 17.25 3.66
N ILE A 48 -6.26 17.51 2.40
CA ILE A 48 -5.73 18.81 1.95
C ILE A 48 -6.88 19.80 1.77
N CYS A 49 -7.94 19.37 1.08
CA CYS A 49 -9.18 20.13 0.94
C CYS A 49 -10.35 19.21 0.57
N GLY A 50 -11.57 19.69 0.75
CA GLY A 50 -12.76 18.92 0.41
C GLY A 50 -14.05 19.71 0.56
N LYS A 51 -15.11 19.23 -0.09
CA LYS A 51 -16.49 19.74 -0.03
C LYS A 51 -17.42 18.55 0.17
N ASN A 52 -18.28 18.62 1.17
CA ASN A 52 -19.29 17.60 1.46
C ASN A 52 -18.71 16.17 1.54
N ALA A 53 -17.52 16.01 2.13
CA ALA A 53 -16.71 14.79 2.01
C ALA A 53 -17.42 13.49 2.45
N ASP A 54 -18.40 13.61 3.34
CA ASP A 54 -19.17 12.51 3.94
C ASP A 54 -20.62 12.42 3.39
N MET A 55 -20.96 13.20 2.35
CA MET A 55 -22.26 13.13 1.69
C MET A 55 -22.39 11.83 0.89
N LYS A 56 -23.47 11.08 1.16
CA LYS A 56 -23.78 9.83 0.46
C LYS A 56 -24.32 10.11 -0.94
N LEU A 57 -23.61 9.66 -1.95
CA LEU A 57 -23.92 9.83 -3.37
C LEU A 57 -23.78 8.50 -4.12
N HIS A 58 -24.41 8.39 -5.29
CA HIS A 58 -24.26 7.22 -6.15
C HIS A 58 -22.86 7.20 -6.80
N PRO A 59 -22.14 6.06 -6.74
CA PRO A 59 -20.75 5.98 -7.20
C PRO A 59 -20.61 5.93 -8.73
N ALA A 60 -21.61 5.44 -9.45
CA ALA A 60 -21.42 4.94 -10.82
C ALA A 60 -20.19 4.00 -10.90
N SER A 61 -19.49 4.00 -12.03
CA SER A 61 -18.39 3.07 -12.31
C SER A 61 -17.12 3.23 -11.45
N VAL A 62 -16.99 4.27 -10.61
CA VAL A 62 -15.86 4.32 -9.66
C VAL A 62 -15.95 3.20 -8.60
N THR A 63 -17.12 2.57 -8.46
CA THR A 63 -17.33 1.27 -7.78
C THR A 63 -16.30 0.21 -8.18
N LYS A 64 -15.88 0.21 -9.45
CA LYS A 64 -14.98 -0.80 -10.00
C LYS A 64 -13.59 -0.79 -9.39
N VAL A 65 -13.20 0.27 -8.67
CA VAL A 65 -11.97 0.29 -7.86
C VAL A 65 -12.03 -0.82 -6.80
N MET A 66 -13.14 -0.93 -6.06
CA MET A 66 -13.34 -1.99 -5.06
C MET A 66 -13.39 -3.38 -5.72
N THR A 67 -14.09 -3.48 -6.86
CA THR A 67 -14.16 -4.74 -7.63
C THR A 67 -12.79 -5.21 -8.06
N ALA A 68 -11.96 -4.32 -8.60
CA ALA A 68 -10.63 -4.66 -9.09
C ALA A 68 -9.68 -5.06 -7.96
N ILE A 69 -9.65 -4.34 -6.84
CA ILE A 69 -8.75 -4.70 -5.74
C ILE A 69 -9.13 -6.04 -5.10
N LEU A 70 -10.42 -6.32 -4.93
CA LEU A 70 -10.87 -7.63 -4.44
C LEU A 70 -10.56 -8.75 -5.42
N ALA A 71 -10.72 -8.49 -6.71
CA ALA A 71 -10.38 -9.46 -7.74
C ALA A 71 -8.88 -9.80 -7.74
N ILE A 72 -8.01 -8.81 -7.50
CA ILE A 72 -6.56 -9.04 -7.36
C ILE A 72 -6.25 -9.88 -6.10
N GLU A 73 -6.96 -9.65 -4.99
CA GLU A 73 -6.70 -10.34 -3.72
C GLU A 73 -7.24 -11.77 -3.67
N LEU A 74 -8.40 -12.01 -4.29
CA LEU A 74 -9.14 -13.27 -4.15
C LEU A 74 -9.11 -14.12 -5.43
N GLY A 75 -8.75 -13.53 -6.55
CA GLY A 75 -8.82 -14.17 -7.86
C GLY A 75 -7.57 -14.99 -8.19
N ASP A 76 -7.80 -16.11 -8.87
CA ASP A 76 -6.74 -16.96 -9.42
C ASP A 76 -6.34 -16.50 -10.82
N PHE A 77 -5.10 -16.03 -11.00
CA PHE A 77 -4.58 -15.57 -12.29
C PHE A 77 -4.19 -16.71 -13.24
N SER A 78 -4.08 -17.95 -12.74
CA SER A 78 -3.55 -19.08 -13.51
C SER A 78 -4.60 -19.81 -14.36
N LYS A 79 -5.89 -19.48 -14.19
CA LYS A 79 -7.01 -20.12 -14.89
C LYS A 79 -7.97 -19.12 -15.51
N PRO A 80 -8.69 -19.50 -16.58
CA PRO A 80 -9.70 -18.65 -17.18
C PRO A 80 -11.00 -18.64 -16.36
N TYR A 81 -11.72 -17.54 -16.49
CA TYR A 81 -13.03 -17.29 -15.90
C TYR A 81 -14.07 -17.45 -16.99
N THR A 82 -15.17 -18.13 -16.69
CA THR A 82 -16.20 -18.41 -17.69
C THR A 82 -17.36 -17.42 -17.54
N ALA A 83 -17.73 -16.78 -18.65
CA ALA A 83 -18.83 -15.83 -18.67
C ALA A 83 -20.18 -16.55 -18.72
N SER A 84 -21.06 -16.31 -17.74
CA SER A 84 -22.42 -16.82 -17.77
C SER A 84 -23.34 -15.96 -18.66
N ASN A 85 -24.54 -16.46 -18.95
CA ASN A 85 -25.59 -15.65 -19.57
C ASN A 85 -25.98 -14.45 -18.70
N PHE A 86 -25.97 -14.61 -17.38
CA PHE A 86 -26.32 -13.55 -16.45
C PHE A 86 -25.26 -12.45 -16.47
N ALA A 87 -23.97 -12.80 -16.38
CA ALA A 87 -22.89 -11.82 -16.36
C ALA A 87 -22.92 -10.86 -17.57
N VAL A 88 -23.22 -11.40 -18.75
CA VAL A 88 -23.28 -10.65 -20.00
C VAL A 88 -24.56 -9.83 -20.14
N LYS A 89 -25.71 -10.34 -19.66
CA LYS A 89 -27.02 -9.70 -19.86
C LYS A 89 -27.40 -8.72 -18.75
N SER A 90 -26.87 -8.90 -17.54
CA SER A 90 -27.21 -8.11 -16.35
C SER A 90 -26.28 -6.90 -16.16
N ILE A 91 -26.05 -6.13 -17.22
CA ILE A 91 -25.08 -5.02 -17.24
C ILE A 91 -25.69 -3.62 -17.15
N GLY A 92 -27.01 -3.52 -16.93
CA GLY A 92 -27.76 -2.26 -16.92
C GLY A 92 -28.05 -1.72 -18.33
N LEU A 93 -29.07 -0.87 -18.45
CA LEU A 93 -29.52 -0.35 -19.74
C LEU A 93 -28.49 0.61 -20.34
N GLY A 94 -27.91 0.25 -21.50
CA GLY A 94 -26.82 1.03 -22.11
C GLY A 94 -25.48 0.92 -21.36
N GLY A 95 -25.33 -0.08 -20.49
CA GLY A 95 -24.12 -0.29 -19.70
C GLY A 95 -22.87 -0.48 -20.56
N SER A 96 -21.77 0.16 -20.15
CA SER A 96 -20.46 -0.01 -20.78
C SER A 96 -20.05 -1.48 -20.77
N ASN A 97 -19.59 -2.00 -21.90
CA ASN A 97 -19.22 -3.40 -22.04
C ASN A 97 -18.14 -3.55 -23.12
N VAL A 98 -17.50 -4.71 -23.17
CA VAL A 98 -16.54 -5.05 -24.24
C VAL A 98 -17.04 -6.18 -25.13
N GLY A 99 -18.33 -6.53 -25.02
CA GLY A 99 -19.00 -7.53 -25.83
C GLY A 99 -18.55 -8.95 -25.51
N ILE A 100 -18.37 -9.27 -24.22
CA ILE A 100 -18.14 -10.64 -23.76
C ILE A 100 -19.35 -11.50 -24.14
N GLN A 101 -19.10 -12.73 -24.60
CA GLN A 101 -20.16 -13.67 -24.99
C GLN A 101 -20.39 -14.75 -23.92
N PRO A 102 -21.62 -15.28 -23.77
CA PRO A 102 -21.86 -16.43 -22.89
C PRO A 102 -20.98 -17.64 -23.28
N GLY A 103 -20.37 -18.27 -22.27
CA GLY A 103 -19.41 -19.37 -22.42
C GLY A 103 -18.01 -18.93 -22.87
N GLU A 104 -17.73 -17.63 -22.96
CA GLU A 104 -16.39 -17.12 -23.20
C GLU A 104 -15.49 -17.32 -21.98
N GLN A 105 -14.25 -17.71 -22.22
CA GLN A 105 -13.22 -17.97 -21.22
C GLN A 105 -12.14 -16.89 -21.29
N ILE A 106 -11.94 -16.16 -20.20
CA ILE A 106 -11.07 -14.98 -20.15
C ILE A 106 -10.22 -15.02 -18.88
N TYR A 107 -8.91 -14.80 -18.99
CA TYR A 107 -8.04 -14.74 -17.82
C TYR A 107 -8.29 -13.47 -17.01
N LEU A 108 -8.08 -13.56 -15.69
CA LEU A 108 -8.32 -12.47 -14.76
C LEU A 108 -7.56 -11.18 -15.11
N ASN A 109 -6.31 -11.30 -15.59
CA ASN A 109 -5.53 -10.14 -16.02
C ASN A 109 -6.27 -9.34 -17.10
N ASP A 110 -6.84 -10.01 -18.10
CA ASP A 110 -7.55 -9.35 -19.20
C ASP A 110 -8.89 -8.77 -18.72
N LEU A 111 -9.62 -9.50 -17.86
CA LEU A 111 -10.84 -9.00 -17.23
C LEU A 111 -10.59 -7.73 -16.42
N LEU A 112 -9.49 -7.65 -15.67
CA LEU A 112 -9.10 -6.48 -14.90
C LEU A 112 -8.78 -5.26 -15.81
N HIS A 113 -8.10 -5.48 -16.93
CA HIS A 113 -7.85 -4.41 -17.90
C HIS A 113 -9.15 -3.95 -18.59
N MET A 114 -10.02 -4.88 -19.00
CA MET A 114 -11.36 -4.54 -19.51
C MET A 114 -12.18 -3.73 -18.49
N LEU A 115 -12.16 -4.16 -17.24
CA LEU A 115 -12.86 -3.52 -16.13
C LEU A 115 -12.39 -2.07 -15.90
N MET A 116 -11.08 -1.86 -15.83
CA MET A 116 -10.53 -0.57 -15.41
C MET A 116 -10.37 0.42 -16.56
N LEU A 117 -9.94 -0.03 -17.76
CA LEU A 117 -9.74 0.85 -18.91
C LEU A 117 -11.08 1.17 -19.59
N ALA A 118 -11.78 0.13 -20.06
CA ALA A 118 -13.02 0.26 -20.82
C ALA A 118 -14.28 0.39 -19.95
N SER A 119 -14.14 0.32 -18.62
CA SER A 119 -15.27 0.39 -17.68
C SER A 119 -16.29 -0.74 -17.86
N ALA A 120 -15.84 -1.90 -18.34
CA ALA A 120 -16.68 -3.00 -18.80
C ALA A 120 -17.50 -3.64 -17.66
N ASN A 121 -18.84 -3.52 -17.73
CA ASN A 121 -19.78 -4.07 -16.76
C ASN A 121 -19.86 -5.61 -16.85
N ASP A 122 -19.83 -6.14 -18.08
CA ASP A 122 -19.76 -7.57 -18.35
C ASP A 122 -18.53 -8.19 -17.68
N ALA A 123 -17.34 -7.57 -17.82
CA ALA A 123 -16.13 -8.05 -17.15
C ALA A 123 -16.26 -8.08 -15.62
N ALA A 124 -16.86 -7.06 -15.02
CA ALA A 124 -17.06 -7.00 -13.56
C ALA A 124 -18.01 -8.11 -13.07
N ASN A 125 -19.08 -8.39 -13.80
CA ASN A 125 -19.99 -9.47 -13.43
C ASN A 125 -19.31 -10.85 -13.58
N VAL A 126 -18.53 -11.05 -14.64
CA VAL A 126 -17.75 -12.30 -14.81
C VAL A 126 -16.79 -12.51 -13.64
N ILE A 127 -16.06 -11.47 -13.25
CA ILE A 127 -15.19 -11.49 -12.05
C ILE A 127 -16.00 -11.89 -10.81
N ALA A 128 -17.11 -11.20 -10.56
CA ALA A 128 -17.92 -11.39 -9.37
C ALA A 128 -18.48 -12.81 -9.24
N GLU A 129 -19.05 -13.36 -10.32
CA GLU A 129 -19.61 -14.71 -10.33
C GLU A 129 -18.55 -15.79 -10.13
N ASN A 130 -17.38 -15.66 -10.76
CA ASN A 130 -16.35 -16.69 -10.68
C ASN A 130 -15.60 -16.67 -9.33
N ILE A 131 -15.54 -15.52 -8.63
CA ILE A 131 -14.91 -15.43 -7.30
C ILE A 131 -15.89 -15.79 -6.19
N ALA A 132 -17.12 -15.27 -6.24
CA ALA A 132 -18.05 -15.35 -5.11
C ALA A 132 -19.34 -16.14 -5.42
N GLY A 133 -19.40 -16.82 -6.57
CA GLY A 133 -20.56 -17.58 -7.05
C GLY A 133 -21.72 -16.72 -7.56
N SER A 134 -21.79 -15.44 -7.20
CA SER A 134 -22.85 -14.51 -7.62
C SER A 134 -22.45 -13.05 -7.45
N VAL A 135 -23.13 -12.15 -8.16
CA VAL A 135 -22.97 -10.69 -8.02
C VAL A 135 -23.30 -10.21 -6.60
N SER A 136 -24.34 -10.73 -5.95
CA SER A 136 -24.68 -10.37 -4.57
C SER A 136 -23.68 -10.92 -3.57
N GLY A 137 -23.20 -12.16 -3.76
CA GLY A 137 -22.14 -12.75 -2.95
C GLY A 137 -20.87 -11.89 -3.01
N PHE A 138 -20.51 -11.41 -4.20
CA PHE A 138 -19.37 -10.53 -4.36
C PHE A 138 -19.59 -9.15 -3.70
N ALA A 139 -20.80 -8.58 -3.80
CA ALA A 139 -21.14 -7.34 -3.10
C ALA A 139 -20.99 -7.45 -1.57
N ASN A 140 -21.27 -8.62 -0.98
CA ASN A 140 -20.99 -8.87 0.44
C ASN A 140 -19.49 -8.78 0.76
N LEU A 141 -18.63 -9.34 -0.10
CA LEU A 141 -17.16 -9.22 0.03
C LEU A 141 -16.70 -7.76 -0.12
N MET A 142 -17.31 -7.01 -1.06
CA MET A 142 -17.05 -5.57 -1.23
C MET A 142 -17.35 -4.79 0.05
N ASN A 143 -18.49 -5.05 0.68
CA ASN A 143 -18.88 -4.38 1.93
C ASN A 143 -18.02 -4.80 3.12
N GLU A 144 -17.63 -6.07 3.20
CA GLU A 144 -16.71 -6.55 4.23
C GLU A 144 -15.33 -5.88 4.10
N LYS A 145 -14.78 -5.84 2.89
CA LYS A 145 -13.54 -5.12 2.63
C LYS A 145 -13.67 -3.64 2.93
N ALA A 146 -14.78 -3.00 2.53
CA ALA A 146 -15.04 -1.58 2.82
C ALA A 146 -14.97 -1.29 4.32
N ARG A 147 -15.55 -2.14 5.17
CA ARG A 147 -15.42 -2.02 6.63
C ARG A 147 -13.97 -2.15 7.11
N GLN A 148 -13.23 -3.16 6.62
CA GLN A 148 -11.83 -3.40 7.00
C GLN A 148 -10.91 -2.22 6.69
N ILE A 149 -11.14 -1.51 5.58
CA ILE A 149 -10.33 -0.34 5.17
C ILE A 149 -10.82 0.98 5.77
N GLY A 150 -11.90 0.96 6.58
CA GLY A 150 -12.48 2.14 7.21
C GLY A 150 -13.45 2.95 6.34
N ALA A 151 -13.94 2.41 5.23
CA ALA A 151 -14.98 3.00 4.38
C ALA A 151 -16.39 2.69 4.93
N GLN A 152 -16.71 3.25 6.09
CA GLN A 152 -17.90 2.89 6.88
C GLN A 152 -19.22 3.47 6.36
N ASN A 153 -19.17 4.47 5.48
CA ASN A 153 -20.34 5.14 4.91
C ASN A 153 -20.70 4.63 3.51
N THR A 154 -20.13 3.49 3.12
CA THR A 154 -20.31 2.87 1.82
C THR A 154 -21.16 1.61 1.92
N ASN A 155 -22.05 1.45 0.94
CA ASN A 155 -22.83 0.24 0.75
C ASN A 155 -22.87 -0.11 -0.73
N PHE A 156 -22.25 -1.24 -1.08
CA PHE A 156 -22.23 -1.80 -2.41
C PHE A 156 -23.34 -2.84 -2.57
N PHE A 157 -24.12 -2.72 -3.64
CA PHE A 157 -25.10 -3.74 -4.05
C PHE A 157 -24.64 -4.57 -5.24
N ASN A 158 -23.69 -4.05 -6.02
CA ASN A 158 -23.22 -4.67 -7.25
C ASN A 158 -21.79 -4.21 -7.57
N PRO A 159 -21.02 -4.98 -8.38
CA PRO A 159 -19.62 -4.71 -8.70
C PRO A 159 -19.43 -3.64 -9.80
N ILE A 160 -20.52 -3.14 -10.38
CA ILE A 160 -20.51 -2.32 -11.60
C ILE A 160 -20.90 -0.87 -11.36
N GLY A 161 -21.58 -0.57 -10.25
CA GLY A 161 -22.04 0.77 -9.89
C GLY A 161 -23.43 1.12 -10.40
N LEU A 162 -24.28 0.14 -10.73
CA LEU A 162 -25.69 0.39 -11.01
C LEU A 162 -26.38 0.95 -9.77
N ASP A 163 -27.33 1.85 -9.96
CA ASP A 163 -27.91 2.65 -8.89
C ASP A 163 -29.45 2.64 -8.94
N VAL A 164 -30.07 3.71 -8.44
CA VAL A 164 -31.52 3.87 -8.37
C VAL A 164 -32.21 3.63 -9.72
N GLU A 165 -31.56 3.96 -10.85
CA GLU A 165 -32.16 3.75 -12.18
C GLU A 165 -32.35 2.27 -12.54
N ASP A 166 -31.55 1.41 -11.92
CA ASP A 166 -31.57 -0.05 -12.12
C ASP A 166 -32.11 -0.79 -10.87
N GLY A 167 -32.76 -0.07 -9.94
CA GLY A 167 -33.37 -0.67 -8.75
C GLY A 167 -32.46 -0.77 -7.51
N TYR A 168 -31.33 -0.06 -7.47
CA TYR A 168 -30.38 -0.05 -6.34
C TYR A 168 -30.27 1.32 -5.66
N PRO A 169 -31.34 1.82 -4.99
CA PRO A 169 -31.37 3.17 -4.39
C PRO A 169 -30.36 3.38 -3.25
N ASP A 170 -29.90 2.30 -2.64
CA ASP A 170 -28.96 2.32 -1.51
C ASP A 170 -27.52 1.99 -1.90
N ASN A 171 -27.24 1.81 -3.21
CA ASN A 171 -25.87 1.70 -3.72
C ASN A 171 -25.22 3.10 -3.70
N LYS A 172 -24.62 3.42 -2.55
CA LYS A 172 -24.11 4.76 -2.23
C LYS A 172 -22.78 4.67 -1.49
N THR A 173 -21.98 5.71 -1.66
CA THR A 173 -20.68 5.90 -1.01
C THR A 173 -20.44 7.39 -0.74
N THR A 174 -19.29 7.73 -0.18
CA THR A 174 -18.84 9.11 0.01
C THR A 174 -17.49 9.32 -0.70
N VAL A 175 -17.13 10.57 -0.99
CA VAL A 175 -15.80 10.83 -1.57
C VAL A 175 -14.68 10.47 -0.60
N ARG A 176 -14.88 10.59 0.72
CA ARG A 176 -13.92 10.15 1.75
C ARG A 176 -13.69 8.63 1.70
N ASP A 177 -14.78 7.87 1.62
CA ASP A 177 -14.70 6.41 1.56
C ASP A 177 -14.05 5.93 0.26
N LEU A 178 -14.42 6.52 -0.87
CA LEU A 178 -13.76 6.25 -2.15
C LEU A 178 -12.27 6.60 -2.11
N ALA A 179 -11.89 7.70 -1.46
CA ALA A 179 -10.48 8.04 -1.28
C ALA A 179 -9.74 6.98 -0.44
N ASN A 180 -10.35 6.46 0.63
CA ASN A 180 -9.79 5.35 1.42
C ASN A 180 -9.67 4.05 0.60
N ILE A 181 -10.72 3.68 -0.15
CA ILE A 181 -10.74 2.53 -1.06
C ILE A 181 -9.61 2.65 -2.08
N THR A 182 -9.48 3.80 -2.72
CA THR A 182 -8.43 4.03 -3.70
C THR A 182 -7.05 4.08 -3.07
N ARG A 183 -6.88 4.66 -1.87
CA ARG A 183 -5.59 4.67 -1.16
C ARG A 183 -5.10 3.26 -0.88
N TYR A 184 -6.00 2.37 -0.50
CA TYR A 184 -5.74 0.94 -0.31
C TYR A 184 -5.47 0.23 -1.64
N ALA A 185 -6.31 0.42 -2.66
CA ALA A 185 -6.07 -0.19 -3.97
C ALA A 185 -4.72 0.23 -4.57
N MET A 186 -4.37 1.51 -4.44
CA MET A 186 -3.10 2.07 -4.87
C MET A 186 -1.92 1.66 -3.98
N SER A 187 -2.08 0.92 -2.88
CA SER A 187 -0.92 0.27 -2.24
C SER A 187 -0.54 -1.06 -2.91
N ASN A 188 -1.37 -1.58 -3.83
CA ASN A 188 -1.12 -2.82 -4.54
C ASN A 188 -0.39 -2.58 -5.89
N PRO A 189 0.80 -3.18 -6.12
CA PRO A 189 1.56 -3.00 -7.36
C PRO A 189 0.80 -3.43 -8.63
N LYS A 190 0.05 -4.54 -8.59
CA LYS A 190 -0.73 -5.02 -9.75
C LYS A 190 -1.87 -4.06 -10.07
N PHE A 191 -2.56 -3.52 -9.06
CA PHE A 191 -3.60 -2.52 -9.29
C PHE A 191 -3.02 -1.27 -9.97
N ARG A 192 -1.88 -0.76 -9.49
CA ARG A 192 -1.16 0.37 -10.11
C ARG A 192 -0.82 0.10 -11.57
N GLU A 193 -0.24 -1.06 -11.85
CA GLU A 193 0.14 -1.49 -13.20
C GLU A 193 -1.04 -1.43 -14.18
N ILE A 194 -2.22 -1.87 -13.75
CA ILE A 194 -3.43 -1.88 -14.58
C ILE A 194 -3.92 -0.45 -14.84
N VAL A 195 -4.05 0.37 -13.80
CA VAL A 195 -4.70 1.70 -13.92
C VAL A 195 -3.80 2.77 -14.51
N SER A 196 -2.48 2.52 -14.61
CA SER A 196 -1.53 3.40 -15.27
C SER A 196 -1.47 3.24 -16.80
N LYS A 197 -2.20 2.29 -17.38
CA LYS A 197 -2.20 2.04 -18.83
C LYS A 197 -3.22 2.92 -19.56
N SER A 198 -2.77 3.56 -20.64
CA SER A 198 -3.64 4.28 -21.58
C SER A 198 -4.44 3.33 -22.48
N GLU A 199 -3.85 2.18 -22.82
CA GLU A 199 -4.44 1.18 -23.68
C GLU A 199 -3.94 -0.23 -23.35
N PHE A 200 -4.65 -1.24 -23.83
CA PHE A 200 -4.30 -2.64 -23.63
C PHE A 200 -4.85 -3.51 -24.77
N VAL A 201 -4.10 -4.55 -25.14
CA VAL A 201 -4.57 -5.58 -26.08
C VAL A 201 -5.00 -6.80 -25.28
N VAL A 202 -6.30 -7.03 -25.24
CA VAL A 202 -6.89 -8.25 -24.70
C VAL A 202 -6.56 -9.39 -25.66
N ALA A 203 -6.09 -10.51 -25.11
CA ALA A 203 -5.77 -11.69 -25.89
C ALA A 203 -7.02 -12.28 -26.60
N ALA A 204 -6.79 -13.06 -27.65
CA ALA A 204 -7.86 -13.84 -28.26
C ALA A 204 -8.40 -14.89 -27.27
N THR A 205 -9.70 -15.14 -27.33
CA THR A 205 -10.41 -16.08 -26.47
C THR A 205 -10.96 -17.24 -27.30
N ASN A 206 -11.63 -18.19 -26.64
CA ASN A 206 -12.36 -19.26 -27.30
C ASN A 206 -13.58 -18.78 -28.12
N LYS A 207 -13.97 -17.50 -28.03
CA LYS A 207 -15.13 -16.93 -28.72
C LYS A 207 -14.81 -15.76 -29.63
N ARG A 208 -13.71 -15.03 -29.39
CA ARG A 208 -13.40 -13.78 -30.10
C ARG A 208 -11.90 -13.62 -30.34
N GLY A 209 -11.55 -12.89 -31.39
CA GLY A 209 -10.17 -12.47 -31.64
C GLY A 209 -9.67 -11.45 -30.61
N ALA A 210 -8.37 -11.17 -30.65
CA ALA A 210 -7.76 -10.15 -29.80
C ALA A 210 -8.44 -8.78 -29.98
N LYS A 211 -8.55 -8.01 -28.90
CA LYS A 211 -9.27 -6.73 -28.90
C LYS A 211 -8.44 -5.63 -28.25
N HIS A 212 -8.27 -4.53 -28.98
CA HIS A 212 -7.67 -3.32 -28.44
C HIS A 212 -8.70 -2.53 -27.63
N ILE A 213 -8.33 -2.12 -26.41
CA ILE A 213 -9.15 -1.29 -25.53
C ILE A 213 -8.36 -0.07 -25.07
N LYS A 214 -9.07 1.04 -24.90
CA LYS A 214 -8.50 2.29 -24.41
C LYS A 214 -9.12 2.68 -23.08
N THR A 215 -8.34 3.41 -22.29
CA THR A 215 -8.77 3.95 -21.01
C THR A 215 -9.86 5.02 -21.20
N THR A 216 -10.71 5.16 -20.18
CA THR A 216 -11.64 6.29 -20.08
C THR A 216 -11.01 7.52 -19.39
N ASN A 217 -9.77 7.38 -18.92
CA ASN A 217 -9.00 8.43 -18.26
C ASN A 217 -8.34 9.37 -19.29
N ARG A 218 -8.95 10.53 -19.47
CA ARG A 218 -8.50 11.56 -20.42
C ARG A 218 -7.16 12.22 -20.04
N PHE A 219 -6.66 12.08 -18.81
CA PHE A 219 -5.30 12.54 -18.45
C PHE A 219 -4.18 11.80 -19.21
N PHE A 220 -4.48 10.64 -19.79
CA PHE A 220 -3.56 9.90 -20.66
C PHE A 220 -3.74 10.20 -22.15
N GLU A 221 -4.73 11.03 -22.51
CA GLU A 221 -5.07 11.31 -23.90
C GLU A 221 -4.94 12.81 -24.21
N ASP A 222 -5.84 13.63 -23.67
CA ASP A 222 -6.08 14.99 -24.15
C ASP A 222 -6.19 16.06 -23.06
N ILE A 223 -6.07 15.72 -21.77
CA ILE A 223 -5.97 16.72 -20.71
C ILE A 223 -4.52 17.18 -20.56
N ASP A 224 -4.29 18.47 -20.82
CA ASP A 224 -3.00 19.12 -20.56
C ASP A 224 -2.92 19.59 -19.11
N TYR A 225 -1.82 19.23 -18.44
CA TYR A 225 -1.54 19.55 -17.04
C TYR A 225 -0.03 19.71 -16.82
N ASN A 226 0.36 20.31 -15.71
CA ASN A 226 1.75 20.62 -15.46
C ASN A 226 2.58 19.37 -15.09
N LYS A 227 3.12 18.70 -16.11
CA LYS A 227 3.97 17.51 -15.97
C LYS A 227 5.30 17.76 -15.26
N LEU A 228 5.69 19.02 -15.05
CA LEU A 228 6.84 19.37 -14.21
C LEU A 228 6.50 19.28 -12.72
N LEU A 229 5.23 19.50 -12.34
CA LEU A 229 4.76 19.42 -10.95
C LEU A 229 4.41 17.98 -10.55
N TYR A 230 3.66 17.26 -11.40
CA TYR A 230 3.21 15.90 -11.09
C TYR A 230 2.95 15.08 -12.35
N THR A 231 2.72 13.79 -12.17
CA THR A 231 2.27 12.86 -13.20
C THR A 231 1.03 12.12 -12.69
N VAL A 232 -0.07 12.17 -13.45
CA VAL A 232 -1.27 11.38 -13.17
C VAL A 232 -0.98 9.91 -13.44
N ASN A 233 -1.35 9.03 -12.52
CA ASN A 233 -1.02 7.60 -12.57
C ASN A 233 -2.24 6.67 -12.37
N GLY A 234 -3.44 7.17 -12.66
CA GLY A 234 -4.72 6.45 -12.52
C GLY A 234 -5.86 7.44 -12.24
N VAL A 235 -7.10 7.03 -11.96
CA VAL A 235 -7.55 5.66 -11.69
C VAL A 235 -8.81 5.32 -12.47
N LYS A 236 -9.93 6.01 -12.24
CA LYS A 236 -11.22 5.60 -12.81
C LYS A 236 -12.24 6.73 -12.94
N THR A 237 -12.97 6.72 -14.06
CA THR A 237 -14.16 7.54 -14.29
C THR A 237 -15.47 6.77 -14.04
N GLY A 238 -16.57 7.48 -13.85
CA GLY A 238 -17.90 6.89 -13.86
C GLY A 238 -19.01 7.88 -14.22
N TYR A 239 -20.08 7.35 -14.81
CA TYR A 239 -21.30 8.08 -15.12
C TYR A 239 -22.52 7.17 -15.03
N THR A 240 -23.58 7.69 -14.42
CA THR A 240 -24.98 7.25 -14.56
C THR A 240 -25.82 8.54 -14.56
N LYS A 241 -27.11 8.50 -14.92
CA LYS A 241 -27.89 9.74 -14.89
C LYS A 241 -28.13 10.22 -13.46
N ALA A 242 -28.22 9.31 -12.48
CA ALA A 242 -28.38 9.67 -11.07
C ALA A 242 -27.08 10.17 -10.41
N ALA A 243 -25.93 9.56 -10.74
CA ALA A 243 -24.62 9.96 -10.21
C ALA A 243 -24.01 11.17 -10.92
N LEU A 244 -24.44 11.48 -12.16
CA LEU A 244 -23.74 12.36 -13.09
C LEU A 244 -22.27 11.94 -13.24
N ASN A 245 -21.34 12.88 -13.50
CA ASN A 245 -19.93 12.55 -13.69
C ASN A 245 -19.23 12.37 -12.34
N THR A 246 -18.54 11.25 -12.20
CA THR A 246 -17.74 10.87 -11.03
C THR A 246 -16.32 10.51 -11.48
N GLY A 247 -15.34 10.77 -10.63
CA GLY A 247 -13.95 10.54 -10.95
C GLY A 247 -13.11 10.30 -9.70
N VAL A 248 -12.22 9.32 -9.78
CA VAL A 248 -11.18 9.07 -8.79
C VAL A 248 -9.84 9.01 -9.52
N PHE A 249 -8.90 9.85 -9.14
CA PHE A 249 -7.59 9.95 -9.79
C PHE A 249 -6.48 10.05 -8.77
N SER A 250 -5.30 9.62 -9.19
CA SER A 250 -4.08 9.70 -8.39
C SER A 250 -3.00 10.41 -9.21
N ALA A 251 -2.16 11.18 -8.54
CA ALA A 251 -1.05 11.89 -9.13
C ALA A 251 0.15 11.90 -8.19
N LYS A 252 1.37 11.79 -8.72
CA LYS A 252 2.62 11.84 -7.94
C LYS A 252 3.59 12.89 -8.46
N ASN A 253 4.35 13.53 -7.58
CA ASN A 253 5.49 14.37 -7.98
C ASN A 253 6.80 13.54 -8.08
N LYS A 254 7.88 14.20 -8.49
CA LYS A 254 9.21 13.55 -8.65
C LYS A 254 9.81 13.12 -7.33
N GLU A 255 9.43 13.77 -6.24
CA GLU A 255 9.90 13.50 -4.89
C GLU A 255 9.16 12.32 -4.22
N GLY A 256 8.12 11.79 -4.86
CA GLY A 256 7.36 10.64 -4.36
C GLY A 256 6.16 10.97 -3.47
N ALA A 257 5.81 12.25 -3.29
CA ALA A 257 4.53 12.61 -2.73
C ALA A 257 3.41 12.22 -3.72
N GLU A 258 2.34 11.63 -3.21
CA GLU A 258 1.21 11.18 -4.02
C GLU A 258 -0.11 11.72 -3.45
N LEU A 259 -0.95 12.28 -4.32
CA LEU A 259 -2.26 12.79 -3.99
C LEU A 259 -3.34 11.91 -4.61
N ILE A 260 -4.44 11.73 -3.88
CA ILE A 260 -5.67 11.11 -4.40
C ILE A 260 -6.77 12.15 -4.38
N CYS A 261 -7.42 12.33 -5.54
CA CYS A 261 -8.52 13.23 -5.74
C CYS A 261 -9.78 12.44 -6.11
N VAL A 262 -10.88 12.70 -5.41
CA VAL A 262 -12.19 12.14 -5.72
C VAL A 262 -13.18 13.27 -5.92
N VAL A 263 -13.93 13.22 -7.02
CA VAL A 263 -15.04 14.14 -7.32
C VAL A 263 -16.29 13.33 -7.63
N MET A 264 -17.44 13.78 -7.13
CA MET A 264 -18.73 13.15 -7.37
C MET A 264 -19.79 14.15 -7.79
N LYS A 265 -20.65 13.70 -8.70
CA LYS A 265 -21.81 14.44 -9.19
C LYS A 265 -21.43 15.80 -9.77
N ASN A 266 -20.48 15.77 -10.70
CA ASN A 266 -20.17 16.89 -11.57
C ASN A 266 -21.11 16.90 -12.78
N VAL A 267 -21.67 18.07 -13.09
CA VAL A 267 -22.67 18.25 -14.15
C VAL A 267 -22.11 18.08 -15.56
N ASN A 268 -20.79 18.18 -15.75
CA ASN A 268 -20.16 18.08 -17.06
C ASN A 268 -18.83 17.30 -17.00
N ARG A 269 -18.63 16.36 -17.93
CA ARG A 269 -17.44 15.50 -17.95
C ARG A 269 -16.14 16.27 -18.16
N THR A 270 -16.11 17.28 -19.03
CA THR A 270 -14.92 18.11 -19.25
C THR A 270 -14.61 18.94 -18.01
N ASN A 271 -15.62 19.58 -17.41
CA ASN A 271 -15.43 20.33 -16.16
C ASN A 271 -14.90 19.43 -15.04
N MET A 272 -15.35 18.17 -14.95
CA MET A 272 -14.82 17.21 -13.98
C MET A 272 -13.29 17.06 -14.09
N PHE A 273 -12.75 16.88 -15.30
CA PHE A 273 -11.31 16.76 -15.51
C PHE A 273 -10.55 18.06 -15.20
N GLU A 274 -11.07 19.22 -15.63
CA GLU A 274 -10.46 20.52 -15.33
C GLU A 274 -10.45 20.81 -13.82
N GLU A 275 -11.50 20.45 -13.09
CA GLU A 275 -11.57 20.63 -11.64
C GLU A 275 -10.63 19.68 -10.90
N ILE A 276 -10.49 18.43 -11.33
CA ILE A 276 -9.50 17.50 -10.76
C ILE A 276 -8.08 18.02 -10.99
N LYS A 277 -7.79 18.52 -12.20
CA LYS A 277 -6.51 19.16 -12.52
C LYS A 277 -6.26 20.34 -11.59
N ALA A 278 -7.22 21.25 -11.44
CA ALA A 278 -7.10 22.40 -10.54
C ALA A 278 -6.91 21.98 -9.07
N LEU A 279 -7.53 20.88 -8.63
CA LEU A 279 -7.32 20.31 -7.30
C LEU A 279 -5.90 19.74 -7.14
N PHE A 280 -5.36 19.02 -8.12
CA PHE A 280 -3.96 18.56 -8.08
C PHE A 280 -2.97 19.72 -8.12
N ASP A 281 -3.18 20.70 -9.00
CA ASP A 281 -2.36 21.91 -9.08
C ASP A 281 -2.34 22.63 -7.73
N TYR A 282 -3.51 22.76 -7.08
CA TYR A 282 -3.60 23.27 -5.71
C TYR A 282 -2.81 22.40 -4.73
N GLY A 283 -3.03 21.09 -4.69
CA GLY A 283 -2.35 20.21 -3.73
C GLY A 283 -0.83 20.21 -3.83
N PHE A 284 -0.27 20.26 -5.05
CA PHE A 284 1.18 20.22 -5.27
C PHE A 284 1.87 21.59 -5.16
N THR A 285 1.12 22.70 -5.14
CA THR A 285 1.70 24.05 -5.04
C THR A 285 1.56 24.68 -3.65
N GLN A 286 0.71 24.14 -2.79
CA GLN A 286 0.44 24.74 -1.48
C GLN A 286 1.44 24.26 -0.43
N ASN A 287 2.24 25.18 0.12
CA ASN A 287 3.17 24.91 1.23
C ASN A 287 2.49 24.73 2.61
N LYS A 288 1.15 24.62 2.67
CA LYS A 288 0.41 24.53 3.94
C LYS A 288 0.39 23.13 4.54
N VAL A 289 0.57 22.10 3.71
CA VAL A 289 0.66 20.71 4.15
C VAL A 289 1.98 20.16 3.60
N GLU A 290 2.87 19.75 4.49
CA GLU A 290 4.06 19.03 4.08
C GLU A 290 3.63 17.65 3.57
N LEU A 291 3.73 17.46 2.24
CA LEU A 291 3.34 16.19 1.62
C LEU A 291 4.35 15.10 2.02
N GLN A 292 3.84 14.01 2.58
CA GLN A 292 4.72 12.92 3.01
C GLN A 292 5.29 12.17 1.80
N LYS A 293 6.61 12.01 1.77
CA LYS A 293 7.31 11.15 0.81
C LYS A 293 7.36 9.74 1.37
N ASN A 294 6.90 8.76 0.61
CA ASN A 294 6.91 7.37 1.06
C ASN A 294 6.76 6.39 -0.10
N PHE A 295 6.99 5.12 0.19
CA PHE A 295 6.69 3.99 -0.67
C PHE A 295 5.22 3.61 -0.58
N TYR A 296 4.59 3.41 -1.73
CA TYR A 296 3.16 3.13 -1.76
C TYR A 296 2.79 1.76 -1.18
N ASP A 297 3.69 0.78 -1.31
CA ASP A 297 3.49 -0.62 -0.95
C ASP A 297 3.74 -0.91 0.54
N ILE A 298 4.09 0.11 1.32
CA ILE A 298 4.23 0.00 2.78
C ILE A 298 3.09 0.64 3.57
N ARG A 299 2.16 1.36 2.90
CA ARG A 299 1.11 2.18 3.56
C ARG A 299 0.28 1.46 4.61
N PHE A 300 0.07 0.17 4.42
CA PHE A 300 -0.74 -0.69 5.29
C PHE A 300 0.10 -1.86 5.86
N ARG A 301 1.44 -1.73 5.89
CA ARG A 301 2.35 -2.73 6.47
C ARG A 301 2.65 -2.40 7.93
N TRP A 302 2.86 -3.45 8.72
CA TRP A 302 3.30 -3.34 10.12
C TRP A 302 4.67 -2.66 10.26
N SER A 303 5.50 -2.77 9.23
CA SER A 303 6.87 -2.25 9.15
C SER A 303 6.96 -0.78 8.70
N LYS A 304 5.81 -0.13 8.42
CA LYS A 304 5.73 1.22 7.84
C LYS A 304 6.62 2.23 8.58
N GLU A 305 6.46 2.34 9.90
CA GLU A 305 7.15 3.37 10.68
C GLU A 305 8.67 3.15 10.73
N HIS A 306 9.11 1.88 10.76
CA HIS A 306 10.54 1.55 10.69
C HIS A 306 11.13 1.95 9.33
N ILE A 307 10.44 1.61 8.24
CA ILE A 307 10.90 1.90 6.88
C ILE A 307 10.91 3.43 6.65
N ASN A 308 9.90 4.17 7.13
CA ASN A 308 9.88 5.63 7.06
C ASN A 308 11.07 6.26 7.76
N SER A 309 11.34 5.85 9.00
CA SER A 309 12.49 6.34 9.77
C SER A 309 13.81 6.10 9.05
N PHE A 310 13.95 4.95 8.38
CA PHE A 310 15.15 4.62 7.61
C PHE A 310 15.26 5.44 6.31
N LEU A 311 14.12 5.75 5.68
CA LEU A 311 14.07 6.62 4.49
C LEU A 311 14.45 8.06 4.86
N GLU A 312 13.89 8.61 5.93
CA GLU A 312 14.16 9.96 6.42
C GLU A 312 15.63 10.17 6.81
N LYS A 313 16.25 9.14 7.41
CA LYS A 313 17.69 9.13 7.75
C LYS A 313 18.60 8.87 6.54
N GLY A 314 18.04 8.58 5.36
CA GLY A 314 18.79 8.31 4.14
C GLY A 314 19.48 6.94 4.09
N TYR A 315 19.12 6.01 4.98
CA TYR A 315 19.74 4.67 5.03
C TYR A 315 19.28 3.78 3.87
N ILE A 316 18.00 3.88 3.51
CA ILE A 316 17.38 3.14 2.41
C ILE A 316 16.90 4.07 1.31
N ARG A 317 16.71 3.49 0.13
CA ARG A 317 16.09 4.14 -1.03
C ARG A 317 15.07 3.18 -1.65
N GLY A 318 14.07 3.72 -2.33
CA GLY A 318 13.10 2.93 -3.08
C GLY A 318 13.57 2.59 -4.48
N TYR A 319 12.74 1.82 -5.16
CA TYR A 319 12.86 1.56 -6.59
C TYR A 319 12.27 2.73 -7.40
N GLU A 320 12.63 2.80 -8.69
CA GLU A 320 12.16 3.85 -9.61
C GLU A 320 10.63 3.89 -9.75
N ASP A 321 9.97 2.74 -9.55
CA ASP A 321 8.50 2.63 -9.56
C ASP A 321 7.84 3.26 -8.31
N GLY A 322 8.62 3.68 -7.31
CA GLY A 322 8.15 4.25 -6.05
C GLY A 322 7.85 3.23 -4.95
N SER A 323 8.29 1.98 -5.11
CA SER A 323 8.10 0.89 -4.14
C SER A 323 9.31 0.68 -3.23
N PHE A 324 9.07 0.01 -2.09
CA PHE A 324 10.13 -0.58 -1.26
C PHE A 324 10.32 -2.08 -1.52
N LYS A 325 9.28 -2.76 -2.01
CA LYS A 325 9.18 -4.23 -2.14
C LYS A 325 9.39 -4.95 -0.80
N PRO A 326 8.56 -4.66 0.22
CA PRO A 326 8.77 -5.17 1.58
C PRO A 326 8.79 -6.71 1.64
N CYS A 327 8.00 -7.38 0.81
CA CYS A 327 7.87 -8.82 0.79
C CYS A 327 8.95 -9.56 -0.02
N ASN A 328 9.81 -8.84 -0.75
CA ASN A 328 10.92 -9.49 -1.46
C ASN A 328 11.92 -10.04 -0.44
N GLU A 329 12.53 -11.18 -0.77
CA GLU A 329 13.64 -11.72 0.01
C GLU A 329 14.81 -10.73 -0.01
N ALA A 330 15.37 -10.46 1.16
CA ALA A 330 16.53 -9.60 1.33
C ALA A 330 17.81 -10.35 0.96
N THR A 331 18.74 -9.66 0.32
CA THR A 331 20.06 -10.24 0.00
C THR A 331 21.10 -9.93 1.06
N LYS A 332 22.18 -10.73 1.05
CA LYS A 332 23.36 -10.51 1.90
C LYS A 332 23.97 -9.12 1.71
N GLU A 333 24.07 -8.66 0.46
CA GLU A 333 24.59 -7.32 0.16
C GLU A 333 23.68 -6.18 0.63
N GLU A 334 22.35 -6.34 0.55
CA GLU A 334 21.41 -5.36 1.10
C GLU A 334 21.56 -5.24 2.61
N PHE A 335 21.64 -6.37 3.32
CA PHE A 335 21.79 -6.41 4.77
C PHE A 335 23.07 -5.74 5.24
N ILE A 336 24.22 -6.14 4.67
CA ILE A 336 25.53 -5.61 5.07
C ILE A 336 25.65 -4.14 4.72
N SER A 337 25.22 -3.73 3.52
CA SER A 337 25.29 -2.32 3.14
C SER A 337 24.44 -1.43 4.04
N LEU A 338 23.25 -1.89 4.43
CA LEU A 338 22.39 -1.15 5.36
C LEU A 338 23.02 -1.06 6.77
N LEU A 339 23.51 -2.18 7.30
CA LEU A 339 24.19 -2.22 8.60
C LEU A 339 25.42 -1.29 8.63
N MET A 340 26.24 -1.32 7.59
CA MET A 340 27.46 -0.52 7.52
C MET A 340 27.16 1.00 7.44
N LYS A 341 26.15 1.41 6.67
CA LYS A 341 25.67 2.80 6.66
C LYS A 341 25.23 3.26 8.04
N ILE A 342 24.47 2.41 8.73
CA ILE A 342 24.00 2.69 10.10
C ILE A 342 25.15 2.79 11.10
N LYS A 343 26.23 2.02 10.89
CA LYS A 343 27.47 2.15 11.67
C LYS A 343 28.35 3.34 11.22
N GLY A 344 27.81 4.26 10.42
CA GLY A 344 28.46 5.50 10.02
C GLY A 344 29.53 5.35 8.94
N PHE A 345 29.58 4.19 8.26
CA PHE A 345 30.52 4.01 7.16
C PHE A 345 29.97 4.65 5.88
N ASN A 346 30.62 5.72 5.45
CA ASN A 346 30.32 6.47 4.22
C ASN A 346 31.46 6.26 3.22
N PRO A 347 31.30 5.35 2.25
CA PRO A 347 32.37 5.06 1.30
C PRO A 347 32.51 6.13 0.20
N GLU A 348 33.74 6.30 -0.30
CA GLU A 348 34.07 7.08 -1.49
C GLU A 348 34.81 6.19 -2.52
N GLY A 349 34.71 6.55 -3.80
CA GLY A 349 35.44 5.90 -4.90
C GLY A 349 34.58 5.01 -5.81
N GLU A 350 35.02 4.84 -7.05
CA GLU A 350 34.43 3.88 -8.00
C GLU A 350 34.67 2.45 -7.55
N GLN A 351 33.67 1.59 -7.73
CA GLN A 351 33.70 0.20 -7.32
C GLN A 351 33.23 -0.69 -8.46
N GLU A 352 33.73 -1.92 -8.49
CA GLU A 352 33.29 -2.96 -9.43
C GLU A 352 31.77 -3.19 -9.36
N TYR A 353 31.22 -3.13 -8.14
CA TYR A 353 29.79 -3.16 -7.88
C TYR A 353 29.45 -2.39 -6.59
N TRP A 354 28.21 -1.93 -6.49
CA TRP A 354 27.77 -0.93 -5.50
C TRP A 354 27.95 -1.36 -4.03
N SER A 355 27.88 -2.66 -3.74
CA SER A 355 27.98 -3.21 -2.39
C SER A 355 29.41 -3.57 -1.97
N LYS A 356 30.37 -3.59 -2.91
CA LYS A 356 31.73 -4.12 -2.70
C LYS A 356 32.42 -3.50 -1.49
N ILE A 357 32.43 -2.18 -1.43
CA ILE A 357 33.11 -1.43 -0.37
C ILE A 357 32.51 -1.68 1.01
N TYR A 358 31.21 -1.94 1.10
CA TYR A 358 30.55 -2.29 2.36
C TYR A 358 30.92 -3.72 2.80
N ILE A 359 30.98 -4.65 1.86
CA ILE A 359 31.36 -6.05 2.11
C ILE A 359 32.82 -6.13 2.53
N ASP A 360 33.73 -5.49 1.79
CA ASP A 360 35.17 -5.49 2.10
C ASP A 360 35.45 -4.88 3.49
N GLU A 361 34.76 -3.78 3.84
CA GLU A 361 34.89 -3.18 5.18
C GLU A 361 34.28 -4.09 6.27
N ALA A 362 33.17 -4.77 6.00
CA ALA A 362 32.58 -5.73 6.95
C ALA A 362 33.50 -6.95 7.17
N ILE A 363 34.21 -7.42 6.14
CA ILE A 363 35.24 -8.46 6.24
C ILE A 363 36.41 -7.96 7.09
N LYS A 364 36.91 -6.75 6.81
CA LYS A 364 38.01 -6.13 7.55
C LYS A 364 37.69 -5.95 9.04
N ARG A 365 36.43 -5.65 9.37
CA ARG A 365 35.94 -5.55 10.76
C ARG A 365 35.61 -6.91 11.40
N GLY A 366 35.73 -8.01 10.66
CA GLY A 366 35.47 -9.36 11.14
C GLY A 366 33.98 -9.70 11.33
N PHE A 367 33.07 -8.92 10.74
CA PHE A 367 31.63 -9.18 10.84
C PHE A 367 31.20 -10.36 9.96
N ILE A 368 31.86 -10.52 8.81
CA ILE A 368 31.64 -11.59 7.82
C ILE A 368 32.99 -12.10 7.29
N ASP A 369 33.00 -13.24 6.61
CA ASP A 369 34.19 -13.79 5.96
C ASP A 369 34.25 -13.45 4.46
N ALA A 370 35.40 -13.73 3.83
CA ALA A 370 35.67 -13.39 2.44
C ALA A 370 34.73 -14.07 1.42
N SER A 371 34.09 -15.20 1.77
CA SER A 371 33.18 -15.91 0.86
C SER A 371 31.92 -15.08 0.54
N TRP A 372 31.60 -14.07 1.34
CA TRP A 372 30.47 -13.18 1.10
C TRP A 372 30.61 -12.34 -0.17
N ASN A 373 31.82 -12.12 -0.69
CA ASN A 373 32.01 -11.46 -1.98
C ASN A 373 31.31 -12.22 -3.12
N GLU A 374 31.42 -13.55 -3.12
CA GLU A 374 30.81 -14.42 -4.14
C GLU A 374 29.32 -14.64 -3.84
N LYS A 375 28.96 -14.76 -2.55
CA LYS A 375 27.60 -15.04 -2.08
C LYS A 375 26.70 -13.80 -1.95
N ARG A 376 27.19 -12.61 -2.26
CA ARG A 376 26.52 -11.33 -1.96
C ARG A 376 25.07 -11.21 -2.45
N LYS A 377 24.76 -11.85 -3.57
CA LYS A 377 23.42 -11.84 -4.20
C LYS A 377 22.48 -12.93 -3.66
N GLU A 378 23.00 -13.86 -2.87
CA GLU A 378 22.17 -14.84 -2.18
C GLU A 378 21.28 -14.13 -1.16
N THR A 379 20.17 -14.76 -0.86
CA THR A 379 19.27 -14.33 0.20
C THR A 379 19.93 -14.54 1.57
N ILE A 380 19.52 -13.75 2.55
CA ILE A 380 20.05 -13.84 3.92
C ILE A 380 19.02 -14.47 4.85
N SER A 381 19.45 -15.47 5.61
CA SER A 381 18.61 -16.08 6.65
C SER A 381 18.60 -15.25 7.94
N ARG A 382 17.58 -15.45 8.76
CA ARG A 382 17.49 -14.85 10.09
C ARG A 382 18.69 -15.24 10.97
N LEU A 383 19.21 -16.46 10.83
CA LEU A 383 20.43 -16.94 11.49
C LEU A 383 21.65 -16.12 11.06
N GLU A 384 21.92 -16.02 9.76
CA GLU A 384 23.06 -15.27 9.24
C GLU A 384 23.01 -13.80 9.70
N SER A 385 21.83 -13.17 9.64
CA SER A 385 21.61 -11.82 10.16
C SER A 385 21.90 -11.70 11.66
N ALA A 386 21.45 -12.67 12.46
CA ALA A 386 21.68 -12.70 13.91
C ALA A 386 23.18 -12.80 14.24
N LEU A 387 23.90 -13.69 13.58
CA LEU A 387 25.35 -13.87 13.77
C LEU A 387 26.13 -12.61 13.39
N VAL A 388 25.78 -11.98 12.27
CA VAL A 388 26.41 -10.72 11.86
C VAL A 388 26.17 -9.63 12.90
N LEU A 389 24.92 -9.44 13.35
CA LEU A 389 24.60 -8.42 14.35
C LEU A 389 25.29 -8.70 15.69
N SER A 390 25.35 -9.96 16.14
CA SER A 390 26.05 -10.37 17.37
C SER A 390 27.51 -9.92 17.37
N LYS A 391 28.22 -10.16 16.26
CA LYS A 391 29.63 -9.75 16.08
C LYS A 391 29.84 -8.24 16.07
N THR A 392 28.79 -7.47 15.77
CA THR A 392 28.87 -6.00 15.75
C THR A 392 28.58 -5.34 17.09
N LEU A 393 28.06 -6.09 18.06
CA LEU A 393 27.80 -5.65 19.42
C LEU A 393 29.11 -5.72 20.23
N ASP A 394 29.43 -4.64 20.94
CA ASP A 394 30.68 -4.51 21.72
C ASP A 394 30.81 -5.59 22.79
N TYR A 395 32.05 -5.97 23.13
CA TYR A 395 32.33 -7.05 24.08
C TYR A 395 32.17 -6.63 25.55
N ASN A 396 32.30 -5.33 25.86
CA ASN A 396 32.24 -4.78 27.22
C ASN A 396 30.81 -4.52 27.70
N PHE A 397 29.91 -5.44 27.40
CA PHE A 397 28.48 -5.25 27.51
C PHE A 397 27.96 -5.43 28.95
N VAL A 398 27.18 -4.46 29.43
CA VAL A 398 26.46 -4.52 30.72
C VAL A 398 25.01 -4.06 30.48
N ILE A 399 24.03 -4.95 30.69
CA ILE A 399 22.60 -4.55 30.75
C ILE A 399 22.22 -4.42 32.21
N ASN A 400 21.70 -3.26 32.64
CA ASN A 400 21.14 -3.10 33.99
C ASN A 400 22.10 -3.52 35.12
N GLY A 401 23.42 -3.40 34.94
CA GLY A 401 24.43 -3.82 35.92
C GLY A 401 24.78 -5.31 35.93
N ILE A 402 24.25 -6.08 34.98
CA ILE A 402 24.46 -7.54 34.83
C ILE A 402 25.58 -7.77 33.80
N ASP A 403 26.57 -8.57 34.17
CA ASP A 403 27.70 -8.93 33.29
C ASP A 403 27.38 -10.06 32.29
N LYS A 404 28.35 -10.35 31.42
CA LYS A 404 28.28 -11.36 30.35
C LYS A 404 27.88 -12.76 30.85
N GLU A 405 28.36 -13.21 32.02
CA GLU A 405 28.09 -14.55 32.54
C GLU A 405 26.67 -14.65 33.11
N GLN A 406 26.21 -13.62 33.81
CA GLN A 406 24.87 -13.60 34.40
C GLN A 406 23.75 -13.54 33.36
N TYR A 407 24.03 -12.99 32.17
CA TYR A 407 23.08 -12.89 31.07
C TYR A 407 22.83 -14.21 30.33
N LEU A 408 23.88 -15.01 30.11
CA LEU A 408 23.77 -16.36 29.53
C LEU A 408 22.96 -17.30 30.43
N LEU A 409 23.02 -17.07 31.75
CA LEU A 409 22.27 -17.81 32.77
C LEU A 409 20.83 -17.32 32.98
N ALA A 410 20.51 -16.08 32.59
CA ALA A 410 19.20 -15.46 32.80
C ALA A 410 18.16 -15.80 31.72
N SER A 411 18.53 -16.59 30.69
CA SER A 411 17.58 -17.09 29.69
C SER A 411 16.57 -18.04 30.33
N ALA A 412 15.39 -17.53 30.67
CA ALA A 412 14.31 -18.28 31.30
C ALA A 412 13.66 -19.33 30.36
N ASP A 413 14.16 -19.48 29.14
CA ASP A 413 13.50 -20.17 28.03
C ASP A 413 14.46 -21.16 27.33
N MET A 414 15.27 -21.89 28.10
CA MET A 414 16.28 -22.85 27.58
C MET A 414 15.71 -23.88 26.59
N ASP A 415 14.45 -24.26 26.74
CA ASP A 415 13.76 -25.19 25.84
C ASP A 415 13.65 -24.65 24.40
N LYS A 416 13.62 -23.33 24.20
CA LYS A 416 13.60 -22.70 22.85
C LYS A 416 14.94 -22.79 22.13
N PHE A 417 16.02 -23.01 22.87
CA PHE A 417 17.39 -23.02 22.34
C PHE A 417 17.97 -24.44 22.29
N SER A 418 17.22 -25.47 22.70
CA SER A 418 17.70 -26.85 22.82
C SER A 418 18.21 -27.45 21.51
N ASN A 419 17.72 -26.95 20.38
CA ASN A 419 18.06 -27.45 19.04
C ASN A 419 19.11 -26.59 18.31
N ILE A 420 19.67 -25.58 18.99
CA ILE A 420 20.69 -24.70 18.43
C ILE A 420 22.08 -25.27 18.71
N ASP A 421 22.94 -25.28 17.70
CA ASP A 421 24.33 -25.72 17.85
C ASP A 421 25.05 -24.87 18.91
N VAL A 422 25.72 -25.56 19.84
CA VAL A 422 26.44 -24.94 20.96
C VAL A 422 27.47 -23.91 20.49
N SER A 423 28.06 -24.10 19.30
CA SER A 423 29.05 -23.18 18.73
C SER A 423 28.50 -21.79 18.38
N ILE A 424 27.19 -21.65 18.17
CA ILE A 424 26.52 -20.39 17.83
C ILE A 424 25.54 -19.94 18.91
N LEU A 425 25.31 -20.75 19.94
CA LEU A 425 24.33 -20.50 20.99
C LEU A 425 24.60 -19.18 21.74
N GLU A 426 25.86 -18.87 22.03
CA GLU A 426 26.25 -17.61 22.69
C GLU A 426 25.84 -16.39 21.86
N ASP A 427 26.09 -16.42 20.55
CA ASP A 427 25.72 -15.34 19.63
C ASP A 427 24.19 -15.15 19.55
N ILE A 428 23.44 -16.26 19.49
CA ILE A 428 21.98 -16.21 19.44
C ILE A 428 21.39 -15.68 20.74
N LEU A 429 21.85 -16.16 21.89
CA LEU A 429 21.42 -15.66 23.20
C LEU A 429 21.75 -14.17 23.34
N LYS A 430 22.93 -13.74 22.86
CA LYS A 430 23.33 -12.33 22.84
C LYS A 430 22.27 -11.46 22.17
N VAL A 431 21.94 -11.73 20.91
CA VAL A 431 20.99 -10.90 20.15
C VAL A 431 19.53 -11.07 20.60
N TYR A 432 19.13 -12.26 21.08
CA TYR A 432 17.77 -12.50 21.57
C TYR A 432 17.46 -11.67 22.80
N ASN A 433 18.31 -11.76 23.82
CA ASN A 433 18.11 -11.04 25.06
C ASN A 433 18.33 -9.51 24.88
N CYS A 434 18.99 -9.06 23.80
CA CYS A 434 19.06 -7.64 23.40
C CYS A 434 17.75 -7.16 22.74
N GLY A 435 16.76 -8.04 22.55
CA GLY A 435 15.52 -7.73 21.83
C GLY A 435 15.69 -7.56 20.31
N ILE A 436 16.86 -7.89 19.76
CA ILE A 436 17.14 -7.75 18.31
C ILE A 436 16.34 -8.79 17.53
N ILE A 437 16.34 -10.03 18.03
CA ILE A 437 15.49 -11.11 17.54
C ILE A 437 14.49 -11.53 18.61
N SER A 438 13.35 -12.02 18.16
CA SER A 438 12.30 -12.60 18.98
C SER A 438 11.76 -13.87 18.32
N GLY A 439 11.12 -14.74 19.10
CA GLY A 439 10.42 -15.92 18.60
C GLY A 439 8.91 -15.79 18.72
N TYR A 440 8.19 -16.70 18.07
CA TYR A 440 6.73 -16.85 18.22
C TYR A 440 6.39 -18.34 18.25
N ASN A 441 5.41 -18.74 19.07
CA ASN A 441 5.01 -20.15 19.24
C ASN A 441 6.15 -21.12 19.59
N GLY A 442 7.18 -20.65 20.30
CA GLY A 442 8.30 -21.50 20.73
C GLY A 442 9.43 -21.67 19.73
N ASP A 443 9.39 -21.01 18.57
CA ASP A 443 10.46 -21.05 17.56
C ASP A 443 11.01 -19.65 17.26
N LEU A 444 12.33 -19.56 17.05
CA LEU A 444 13.04 -18.37 16.61
C LEU A 444 13.04 -18.20 15.09
N PHE A 445 12.70 -19.26 14.34
CA PHE A 445 12.67 -19.32 12.88
C PHE A 445 14.01 -18.94 12.24
N LEU A 446 15.12 -19.45 12.79
CA LEU A 446 16.48 -19.08 12.40
C LEU A 446 16.78 -19.37 10.92
N GLU A 447 16.25 -20.46 10.36
CA GLU A 447 16.44 -20.82 8.95
C GLU A 447 15.56 -20.02 7.98
N LYS A 448 14.64 -19.18 8.49
CA LYS A 448 13.76 -18.39 7.64
C LYS A 448 14.57 -17.34 6.88
N ILE A 449 14.39 -17.28 5.57
CA ILE A 449 14.88 -16.18 4.74
C ILE A 449 14.18 -14.88 5.12
N LEU A 450 14.94 -13.83 5.38
CA LEU A 450 14.38 -12.53 5.71
C LEU A 450 13.75 -11.90 4.48
N THR A 451 12.55 -11.36 4.65
CA THR A 451 12.04 -10.33 3.74
C THR A 451 12.74 -9.00 3.98
N ARG A 452 12.70 -8.08 3.01
CA ARG A 452 13.27 -6.73 3.13
C ARG A 452 12.68 -5.94 4.30
N GLU A 453 11.39 -6.09 4.60
CA GLU A 453 10.80 -5.43 5.77
C GLU A 453 11.25 -6.03 7.11
N GLU A 454 11.45 -7.35 7.16
CA GLU A 454 11.97 -8.02 8.36
C GLU A 454 13.43 -7.65 8.61
N MET A 455 14.24 -7.53 7.55
CA MET A 455 15.59 -6.98 7.63
C MET A 455 15.59 -5.58 8.26
N VAL A 456 14.75 -4.66 7.78
CA VAL A 456 14.67 -3.30 8.33
C VAL A 456 14.23 -3.34 9.80
N ALA A 457 13.23 -4.14 10.15
CA ALA A 457 12.76 -4.27 11.53
C ALA A 457 13.83 -4.83 12.46
N MET A 458 14.56 -5.86 12.03
CA MET A 458 15.64 -6.48 12.82
C MET A 458 16.80 -5.49 13.06
N ILE A 459 17.17 -4.73 12.04
CA ILE A 459 18.20 -3.68 12.17
C ILE A 459 17.69 -2.49 13.00
N ASN A 460 16.39 -2.17 12.92
CA ASN A 460 15.77 -1.15 13.77
C ASN A 460 15.81 -1.54 15.26
N ASN A 461 15.55 -2.81 15.59
CA ASN A 461 15.68 -3.29 16.96
C ASN A 461 17.13 -3.18 17.46
N TYR A 462 18.11 -3.53 16.63
CA TYR A 462 19.53 -3.32 16.92
C TYR A 462 19.88 -1.85 17.19
N LEU A 463 19.28 -0.91 16.44
CA LEU A 463 19.47 0.52 16.67
C LEU A 463 18.88 1.00 18.01
N ASN A 464 17.63 0.62 18.30
CA ASN A 464 16.92 1.04 19.51
C ASN A 464 17.64 0.56 20.78
N PHE A 465 18.09 -0.68 20.76
CA PHE A 465 18.93 -1.22 21.83
C PHE A 465 20.19 -0.37 22.07
N LYS A 466 20.87 0.07 21.01
CA LYS A 466 22.09 0.88 21.14
C LYS A 466 21.82 2.26 21.76
N SER A 467 20.64 2.83 21.58
CA SER A 467 20.23 4.10 22.20
C SER A 467 19.83 3.98 23.66
N GLU A 468 19.60 2.78 24.19
CA GLU A 468 19.28 2.59 25.62
C GLU A 468 20.54 2.48 26.50
N ILE A 469 21.71 2.28 25.88
CA ILE A 469 23.00 2.04 26.56
C ILE A 469 23.87 3.31 26.61
N HIS A 470 23.54 4.32 25.80
CA HIS A 470 24.24 5.60 25.70
C HIS A 470 23.29 6.75 26.01
#